data_AF-A0AAW6U1G6-F1
#
_entry.id   AF-A0AAW6U1G6-F1
#
_cell.length_a   1.000
_cell.length_b   1.000
_cell.length_c   1.000
_cell.angle_alpha   90.00
_cell.angle_beta   90.00
_cell.angle_gamma   90.00
#
_symmetry.space_group_name_H-M   'P 1'
#
loop_
_entity.id
_entity.type
_entity.pdbx_description
1 polymer ?
#
loop_
_entity_poly.entity_id
_entity_poly.type
_entity_poly.pdbx_seq_one_letter_code
_entity_poly.pdbx_strand_id
1 'polypeptide(L)'
;MSRRGSIQKPDEPEKNPSREQSKQNAGPAAKRSNPFIWVSWLSKLMAGEKQCEWACWFRSHYIWEKLPSGLDLAKWTADHTQLLRARKAELEAEGFTVYAEDQNSFTLKGTDGIEVSGKPDIVAIRGEEAYVEDCKTGNPRHSDHFQVLI
;
A
#
# COMPACT_ATOMS: atom_id res chain seq x y z
N MET A 1 -31.06 72.04 13.29
CA MET A 1 -31.77 71.02 12.48
C MET A 1 -30.74 70.30 11.59
N SER A 2 -29.90 69.41 12.12
CA SER A 2 -30.07 67.95 12.20
C SER A 2 -30.56 67.28 10.91
N ARG A 3 -29.64 66.71 10.11
CA ARG A 3 -29.88 65.59 9.19
C ARG A 3 -28.67 64.66 9.12
N ARG A 4 -28.75 63.64 9.99
CA ARG A 4 -28.47 62.20 9.79
C ARG A 4 -27.40 61.82 8.75
N GLY A 5 -26.21 61.43 9.24
CA GLY A 5 -25.31 60.54 8.52
C GLY A 5 -25.87 59.12 8.47
N SER A 6 -25.90 58.53 7.27
CA SER A 6 -26.29 57.14 7.04
C SER A 6 -25.14 56.21 7.43
N ILE A 7 -25.37 55.38 8.46
CA ILE A 7 -24.49 54.29 8.87
C ILE A 7 -24.68 53.15 7.85
N GLN A 8 -23.64 52.80 7.09
CA GLN A 8 -23.61 51.57 6.30
C GLN A 8 -23.48 50.37 7.26
N LYS A 9 -24.36 49.37 7.08
CA LYS A 9 -24.29 48.09 7.80
C LYS A 9 -23.04 47.31 7.36
N PRO A 10 -22.43 46.51 8.24
CA PRO A 10 -21.33 45.63 7.85
C PRO A 10 -21.86 44.52 6.92
N ASP A 11 -21.12 44.28 5.84
CA ASP A 11 -21.39 43.20 4.89
C ASP A 11 -21.30 41.83 5.59
N GLU A 12 -22.32 41.00 5.36
CA GLU A 12 -22.31 39.59 5.77
C GLU A 12 -21.14 38.86 5.09
N PRO A 13 -20.44 37.93 5.78
CA PRO A 13 -19.37 37.19 5.15
C PRO A 13 -19.95 36.29 4.05
N GLU A 14 -19.59 36.62 2.81
CA GLU A 14 -19.87 35.88 1.59
C GLU A 14 -19.48 34.40 1.79
N LYS A 15 -20.50 33.52 1.78
CA LYS A 15 -20.30 32.08 1.88
C LYS A 15 -19.47 31.61 0.69
N ASN A 16 -18.19 31.34 0.94
CA ASN A 16 -17.24 30.88 -0.05
C ASN A 16 -17.71 29.52 -0.64
N PRO A 17 -18.19 29.46 -1.90
CA PRO A 17 -18.79 28.27 -2.49
C PRO A 17 -17.77 27.15 -2.78
N SER A 18 -16.48 27.46 -2.64
CA SER A 18 -15.38 26.53 -2.89
C SER A 18 -15.29 25.38 -1.87
N ARG A 19 -15.90 25.52 -0.68
CA ARG A 19 -15.81 24.48 0.37
C ARG A 19 -16.91 23.42 0.27
N GLU A 20 -18.03 23.72 -0.40
CA GLU A 20 -19.13 22.76 -0.62
C GLU A 20 -18.96 21.92 -1.90
N GLN A 21 -18.08 22.32 -2.83
CA GLN A 21 -17.82 21.56 -4.07
C GLN A 21 -16.95 20.31 -3.87
N SER A 22 -16.42 20.06 -2.67
CA SER A 22 -15.58 18.88 -2.39
C SER A 22 -16.34 17.58 -2.11
N LYS A 23 -17.68 17.58 -2.15
CA LYS A 23 -18.50 16.41 -1.77
C LYS A 23 -19.29 15.75 -2.91
N GLN A 24 -19.04 16.07 -4.17
CA GLN A 24 -19.93 15.63 -5.26
C GLN A 24 -19.29 14.91 -6.47
N ASN A 25 -18.07 14.36 -6.36
CA ASN A 25 -17.54 13.47 -7.41
C ASN A 25 -16.78 12.26 -6.83
N ALA A 26 -17.43 11.45 -6.00
CA ALA A 26 -16.99 10.06 -5.85
C ALA A 26 -17.55 9.27 -7.05
N GLY A 27 -16.90 9.40 -8.21
CA GLY A 27 -17.23 8.56 -9.36
C GLY A 27 -17.07 7.07 -9.01
N PRO A 28 -17.81 6.16 -9.66
CA PRO A 28 -17.66 4.73 -9.42
C PRO A 28 -16.22 4.31 -9.69
N ALA A 29 -15.69 3.41 -8.86
CA ALA A 29 -14.34 2.87 -9.01
C ALA A 29 -14.09 2.44 -10.46
N ALA A 30 -12.98 2.89 -11.06
CA ALA A 30 -12.67 2.62 -12.45
C ALA A 30 -12.15 1.18 -12.61
N LYS A 31 -12.68 0.41 -13.57
CA LYS A 31 -12.23 -0.96 -13.82
C LYS A 31 -10.81 -0.96 -14.41
N ARG A 32 -9.96 -1.86 -13.93
CA ARG A 32 -8.62 -2.10 -14.47
C ARG A 32 -8.73 -2.84 -15.81
N SER A 33 -7.86 -2.50 -16.75
CA SER A 33 -7.69 -3.25 -18.01
C SER A 33 -7.11 -4.64 -17.76
N ASN A 34 -6.23 -4.77 -16.77
CA ASN A 34 -5.58 -6.01 -16.38
C ASN A 34 -5.73 -6.24 -14.87
N PRO A 35 -6.55 -7.21 -14.43
CA PRO A 35 -6.65 -7.56 -13.02
C PRO A 35 -5.37 -8.19 -12.50
N PHE A 36 -4.98 -7.80 -11.28
CA PHE A 36 -3.87 -8.41 -10.57
C PHE A 36 -4.19 -8.54 -9.08
N ILE A 37 -3.53 -9.48 -8.43
CA ILE A 37 -3.54 -9.65 -6.98
C ILE A 37 -2.11 -9.57 -6.47
N TRP A 38 -1.87 -8.74 -5.46
CA TRP A 38 -0.58 -8.75 -4.77
C TRP A 38 -0.48 -9.96 -3.86
N VAL A 39 0.71 -10.56 -3.76
CA VAL A 39 1.00 -11.65 -2.82
C VAL A 39 0.58 -11.27 -1.39
N SER A 40 0.86 -10.04 -0.94
CA SER A 40 0.46 -9.55 0.39
C SER A 40 -1.05 -9.44 0.62
N TRP A 41 -1.86 -9.49 -0.43
CA TRP A 41 -3.33 -9.50 -0.34
C TRP A 41 -3.84 -10.94 -0.33
N LEU A 42 -3.27 -11.78 -1.20
CA LEU A 42 -3.56 -13.20 -1.30
C LEU A 42 -3.19 -13.93 0.00
N SER A 43 -2.01 -13.65 0.57
CA SER A 43 -1.53 -14.28 1.80
C SER A 43 -2.48 -14.08 2.98
N LYS A 44 -3.17 -12.94 3.05
CA LYS A 44 -4.17 -12.65 4.10
C LYS A 44 -5.49 -13.41 3.90
N LEU A 45 -5.87 -13.71 2.65
CA LEU A 45 -7.00 -14.59 2.38
C LEU A 45 -6.65 -16.02 2.79
N MET A 46 -5.48 -16.51 2.36
CA MET A 46 -5.00 -17.86 2.69
C MET A 46 -4.84 -18.08 4.20
N ALA A 47 -4.40 -17.06 4.93
CA ALA A 47 -4.29 -17.08 6.38
C ALA A 47 -5.63 -16.96 7.14
N GLY A 48 -6.75 -16.71 6.44
CA GLY A 48 -8.04 -16.43 7.09
C GLY A 48 -8.12 -15.08 7.82
N GLU A 49 -7.12 -14.21 7.67
CA GLU A 49 -7.13 -12.86 8.25
C GLU A 49 -8.08 -11.91 7.51
N LYS A 50 -8.48 -12.28 6.28
CA LYS A 50 -9.52 -11.63 5.49
C LYS A 50 -10.53 -12.66 5.02
N GLN A 51 -11.78 -12.45 5.40
CA GLN A 51 -12.90 -13.34 5.09
C GLN A 51 -13.73 -12.87 3.89
N CYS A 52 -13.70 -11.57 3.58
CA CYS A 52 -14.46 -11.03 2.46
C CYS A 52 -13.69 -11.17 1.15
N GLU A 53 -13.92 -12.28 0.45
CA GLU A 53 -13.35 -12.55 -0.87
C GLU A 53 -13.74 -11.46 -1.89
N TRP A 54 -14.98 -10.98 -1.84
CA TRP A 54 -15.46 -9.92 -2.72
C TRP A 54 -14.65 -8.64 -2.59
N ALA A 55 -14.22 -8.26 -1.38
CA ALA A 55 -13.39 -7.08 -1.18
C ALA A 55 -12.01 -7.25 -1.85
N CYS A 56 -11.42 -8.44 -1.80
CA CYS A 56 -10.15 -8.73 -2.46
C CYS A 56 -10.30 -8.81 -3.98
N TRP A 57 -11.38 -9.44 -4.46
CA TRP A 57 -11.76 -9.45 -5.87
C TRP A 57 -11.92 -8.03 -6.41
N PHE A 58 -12.71 -7.18 -5.73
CA PHE A 58 -12.93 -5.80 -6.12
C PHE A 58 -11.61 -5.01 -6.18
N ARG A 59 -10.77 -5.16 -5.16
CA ARG A 59 -9.46 -4.51 -5.10
C ARG A 59 -8.54 -4.90 -6.27
N SER A 60 -8.66 -6.15 -6.72
CA SER A 60 -7.89 -6.71 -7.85
C SER A 60 -8.40 -6.22 -9.21
N HIS A 61 -9.68 -5.88 -9.32
CA HIS A 61 -10.34 -5.51 -10.58
C HIS A 61 -10.56 -4.01 -10.76
N TYR A 62 -10.45 -3.20 -9.71
CA TYR A 62 -10.81 -1.79 -9.75
C TYR A 62 -9.72 -0.88 -9.13
N ILE A 63 -9.68 0.36 -9.63
CA ILE A 63 -8.93 1.48 -9.04
C ILE A 63 -9.83 2.09 -7.96
N TRP A 64 -9.30 2.19 -6.75
CA TRP A 64 -10.04 2.61 -5.58
C TRP A 64 -9.19 3.58 -4.75
N GLU A 65 -9.85 4.52 -4.08
CA GLU A 65 -9.18 5.44 -3.16
C GLU A 65 -8.94 4.76 -1.82
N LYS A 66 -7.69 4.78 -1.38
CA LYS A 66 -7.32 4.25 -0.08
C LYS A 66 -7.69 5.25 1.01
N LEU A 67 -8.53 4.81 1.95
CA LEU A 67 -8.85 5.60 3.13
C LEU A 67 -7.57 5.89 3.94
N PRO A 68 -7.42 7.11 4.48
CA PRO A 68 -6.33 7.43 5.38
C PRO A 68 -6.33 6.45 6.55
N SER A 69 -5.17 5.85 6.83
CA SER A 69 -4.96 5.04 8.03
C SER A 69 -4.28 5.89 9.10
N GLY A 70 -4.58 5.65 10.39
CA GLY A 70 -3.84 6.25 11.51
C GLY A 70 -2.41 5.72 11.72
N LEU A 71 -1.83 5.07 10.71
CA LEU A 71 -0.47 4.54 10.75
C LEU A 71 0.54 5.67 10.53
N ASP A 72 1.53 5.79 11.41
CA ASP A 72 2.71 6.62 11.16
C ASP A 72 3.58 5.98 10.08
N LEU A 73 3.25 6.30 8.84
CA LEU A 73 3.89 5.72 7.65
C LEU A 73 5.37 6.11 7.59
N ALA A 74 5.74 7.31 8.05
CA ALA A 74 7.11 7.79 8.01
C ALA A 74 7.98 6.97 8.97
N LYS A 75 7.53 6.80 10.22
CA LYS A 75 8.23 5.96 11.19
C LYS A 75 8.32 4.52 10.72
N TRP A 76 7.20 3.95 10.27
CA TRP A 76 7.16 2.56 9.81
C TRP A 76 8.12 2.30 8.64
N THR A 77 8.20 3.23 7.68
CA THR A 77 9.13 3.14 6.54
C THR A 77 10.58 3.26 6.98
N ALA A 78 10.90 4.19 7.89
CA ALA A 78 12.26 4.35 8.39
C ALA A 78 12.74 3.11 9.16
N ASP A 79 11.89 2.56 10.04
CA ASP A 79 12.19 1.36 10.82
C ASP A 79 12.39 0.13 9.90
N HIS A 80 11.56 -0.01 8.85
CA HIS A 80 11.69 -1.11 7.87
C HIS A 80 12.96 -0.97 7.02
N THR A 81 13.27 0.22 6.50
CA THR A 81 14.52 0.47 5.76
C THR A 81 15.76 0.18 6.61
N GLN A 82 15.74 0.50 7.91
CA GLN A 82 16.85 0.17 8.81
C GLN A 82 17.03 -1.35 8.96
N LEU A 83 15.93 -2.08 9.14
CA LEU A 83 15.93 -3.54 9.21
C LEU A 83 16.52 -4.18 7.95
N LEU A 84 16.08 -3.75 6.76
CA LEU A 84 16.59 -4.28 5.49
C LEU A 84 18.09 -4.04 5.31
N ARG A 85 18.58 -2.86 5.69
CA ARG A 85 20.02 -2.53 5.60
C ARG A 85 20.86 -3.42 6.52
N ALA A 86 20.41 -3.64 7.75
CA ALA A 86 21.10 -4.51 8.69
C ALA A 86 21.13 -5.95 8.17
N ARG A 87 19.97 -6.48 7.75
CA ARG A 87 19.86 -7.85 7.25
C ARG A 87 20.67 -8.09 5.98
N LYS A 88 20.67 -7.12 5.07
CA LYS A 88 21.51 -7.13 3.88
C LYS A 88 22.99 -7.24 4.24
N ALA A 89 23.48 -6.41 5.17
CA ALA A 89 24.89 -6.42 5.57
C ALA A 89 25.32 -7.75 6.20
N GLU A 90 24.44 -8.39 6.99
CA GLU A 90 24.68 -9.73 7.54
C GLU A 90 24.86 -10.78 6.43
N LEU A 91 23.93 -10.83 5.48
CA LEU A 91 23.97 -11.78 4.36
C LEU A 91 25.18 -11.53 3.44
N GLU A 92 25.51 -10.27 3.17
CA GLU A 92 26.72 -9.92 2.42
C GLU A 92 28.00 -10.37 3.15
N ALA A 93 28.06 -10.23 4.48
CA ALA A 93 29.17 -10.71 5.29
C ALA A 93 29.28 -12.25 5.31
N GLU A 94 28.15 -12.94 5.18
CA GLU A 94 28.09 -14.39 4.97
C GLU A 94 28.48 -14.82 3.53
N GLY A 95 28.73 -13.87 2.63
CA GLY A 95 29.18 -14.12 1.25
C GLY A 95 28.05 -14.30 0.24
N PHE A 96 26.82 -13.89 0.57
CA PHE A 96 25.73 -13.82 -0.40
C PHE A 96 25.84 -12.59 -1.30
N THR A 97 25.41 -12.72 -2.55
CA THR A 97 25.02 -11.57 -3.37
C THR A 97 23.57 -11.22 -3.04
N VAL A 98 23.32 -10.00 -2.56
CA VAL A 98 22.02 -9.60 -2.00
C VAL A 98 21.34 -8.53 -2.87
N TYR A 99 20.12 -8.85 -3.33
CA TYR A 99 19.22 -7.98 -4.06
C TYR A 99 18.09 -7.51 -3.14
N ALA A 100 17.83 -6.20 -3.12
CA ALA A 100 16.85 -5.60 -2.21
C ALA A 100 15.74 -4.84 -2.97
N GLU A 101 14.55 -4.84 -2.39
CA GLU A 101 13.40 -4.02 -2.76
C GLU A 101 13.08 -3.97 -4.27
N ASP A 102 13.28 -2.82 -4.92
CA ASP A 102 12.80 -2.50 -6.27
C ASP A 102 13.43 -3.37 -7.37
N GLN A 103 14.50 -4.10 -7.05
CA GLN A 103 15.10 -5.09 -7.96
C GLN A 103 14.34 -6.42 -7.96
N ASN A 104 13.50 -6.67 -6.96
CA ASN A 104 12.89 -7.99 -6.70
C ASN A 104 11.44 -8.07 -7.20
N SER A 105 10.91 -7.04 -7.87
CA SER A 105 9.52 -7.07 -8.34
C SER A 105 9.32 -8.18 -9.37
N PHE A 106 8.26 -8.96 -9.20
CA PHE A 106 7.86 -9.97 -10.15
C PHE A 106 6.36 -9.91 -10.44
N THR A 107 6.00 -10.39 -11.62
CA THR A 107 4.61 -10.61 -12.03
C THR A 107 4.53 -11.94 -12.76
N LEU A 108 3.63 -12.81 -12.29
CA LEU A 108 3.31 -14.08 -12.91
C LEU A 108 1.90 -14.02 -13.47
N LYS A 109 1.74 -14.34 -14.75
CA LYS A 109 0.43 -14.35 -15.40
C LYS A 109 -0.20 -15.74 -15.27
N GLY A 110 -1.37 -15.80 -14.63
CA GLY A 110 -2.20 -17.00 -14.54
C GLY A 110 -2.80 -17.39 -15.90
N THR A 111 -3.25 -18.64 -16.00
CA THR A 111 -3.90 -19.17 -17.21
C THR A 111 -5.24 -18.50 -17.52
N ASP A 112 -5.88 -17.92 -16.49
CA ASP A 112 -7.11 -17.11 -16.58
C ASP A 112 -6.84 -15.64 -16.96
N GLY A 113 -5.57 -15.27 -17.12
CA GLY A 113 -5.14 -13.92 -17.44
C GLY A 113 -5.02 -12.99 -16.22
N ILE A 114 -5.25 -13.46 -15.00
CA ILE A 114 -5.04 -12.68 -13.78
C ILE A 114 -3.56 -12.74 -13.40
N GLU A 115 -3.00 -11.60 -13.00
CA GLU A 115 -1.61 -11.50 -12.57
C GLU A 115 -1.46 -11.69 -11.06
N VAL A 116 -0.47 -12.47 -10.64
CA VAL A 116 0.04 -12.50 -9.27
C VAL A 116 1.33 -11.70 -9.23
N SER A 117 1.35 -10.64 -8.44
CA SER A 117 2.50 -9.74 -8.36
C SER A 117 3.06 -9.67 -6.94
N GLY A 118 4.37 -9.62 -6.84
CA GLY A 118 5.07 -9.55 -5.56
C GLY A 118 6.32 -8.70 -5.64
N LYS A 119 6.82 -8.32 -4.48
CA LYS A 119 8.11 -7.66 -4.31
C LYS A 119 8.69 -8.13 -2.98
N PRO A 120 9.49 -9.21 -2.98
CA PRO A 120 10.22 -9.64 -1.80
C PRO A 120 11.17 -8.54 -1.32
N ASP A 121 11.37 -8.46 0.00
CA ASP A 121 12.24 -7.45 0.57
C ASP A 121 13.70 -7.74 0.22
N ILE A 122 14.11 -9.01 0.35
CA ILE A 122 15.48 -9.49 0.08
C ILE A 122 15.43 -10.77 -0.74
N VAL A 123 16.30 -10.83 -1.76
CA VAL A 123 16.70 -12.07 -2.44
C VAL A 123 18.21 -12.19 -2.32
N ALA A 124 18.70 -13.26 -1.69
CA ALA A 124 20.13 -13.47 -1.47
C ALA A 124 20.57 -14.79 -2.10
N ILE A 125 21.65 -14.77 -2.88
CA ILE A 125 22.12 -15.94 -3.65
C ILE A 125 23.61 -16.21 -3.38
N ARG A 126 23.96 -17.47 -3.13
CA ARG A 126 25.34 -17.94 -2.95
C ARG A 126 25.47 -19.37 -3.51
N GLY A 127 26.04 -19.49 -4.72
CA GLY A 127 26.11 -20.78 -5.41
C GLY A 127 24.71 -21.30 -5.73
N GLU A 128 24.35 -22.47 -5.21
CA GLU A 128 23.01 -23.07 -5.35
C GLU A 128 22.06 -22.70 -4.20
N GLU A 129 22.55 -22.00 -3.17
CA GLU A 129 21.73 -21.53 -2.05
C GLU A 129 21.06 -20.20 -2.39
N ALA A 130 19.75 -20.11 -2.16
CA ALA A 130 18.98 -18.89 -2.33
C ALA A 130 18.02 -18.68 -1.16
N TYR A 131 17.97 -17.45 -0.65
CA TYR A 131 17.01 -17.00 0.36
C TYR A 131 16.10 -15.94 -0.22
N VAL A 132 14.81 -16.05 0.07
CA VAL A 132 13.80 -15.04 -0.19
C VAL A 132 13.22 -14.64 1.16
N GLU A 133 13.46 -13.41 1.58
CA GLU A 133 13.05 -12.91 2.89
C GLU A 133 12.05 -11.74 2.74
N ASP A 134 11.04 -11.75 3.60
CA ASP A 134 10.05 -10.69 3.76
C ASP A 134 10.12 -10.22 5.23
N CYS A 135 10.80 -9.10 5.45
CA CYS A 135 11.20 -8.64 6.78
C CYS A 135 10.05 -7.86 7.44
N LYS A 136 9.77 -8.15 8.71
CA LYS A 136 8.69 -7.50 9.46
C LYS A 136 9.22 -6.78 10.70
N THR A 137 8.69 -5.58 10.97
CA THR A 137 9.01 -4.76 12.15
C THR A 137 7.95 -4.87 13.26
N GLY A 138 6.89 -5.66 13.06
CA GLY A 138 5.78 -5.84 14.01
C GLY A 138 5.60 -7.28 14.49
N ASN A 139 4.50 -7.53 15.21
CA ASN A 139 4.18 -8.87 15.69
C ASN A 139 3.97 -9.84 14.51
N PRO A 140 4.51 -11.07 14.59
CA PRO A 140 4.29 -12.09 13.57
C PRO A 140 2.80 -12.36 13.32
N ARG A 141 2.43 -12.53 12.05
CA ARG A 141 1.10 -12.89 11.59
C ARG A 141 1.11 -14.18 10.79
N HIS A 142 -0.01 -14.87 10.72
CA HIS A 142 -0.13 -16.06 9.89
C HIS A 142 0.11 -15.73 8.42
N SER A 143 -0.35 -14.56 7.95
CA SER A 143 -0.11 -14.09 6.58
C SER A 143 1.37 -13.92 6.24
N ASP A 144 2.23 -13.68 7.24
CA ASP A 144 3.67 -13.49 7.00
C ASP A 144 4.31 -14.81 6.54
N HIS A 145 3.87 -15.94 7.10
CA HIS A 145 4.31 -17.27 6.64
C HIS A 145 3.82 -17.58 5.23
N PHE A 146 2.57 -17.25 4.89
CA PHE A 146 2.06 -17.48 3.54
C PHE A 146 2.74 -16.58 2.50
N GLN A 147 3.14 -15.37 2.86
CA GLN A 147 3.73 -14.42 1.92
C GLN A 147 5.07 -14.90 1.34
N VAL A 148 5.84 -15.70 2.08
CA VAL A 148 7.11 -16.28 1.59
C VAL A 148 6.95 -17.63 0.88
N LEU A 149 5.75 -18.23 0.93
CA LEU A 149 5.46 -19.52 0.28
C LEU A 149 4.86 -19.38 -1.13
N ILE A 150 4.49 -18.15 -1.52
CA ILE A 150 3.87 -17.80 -2.81
C ILE A 150 4.94 -17.17 -3.70
#